data_AF-A0A024GUS0-F1
#
_entry.id   AF-A0A024GUS0-F1
#
_cell.length_a   1.000
_cell.length_b   1.000
_cell.length_c   1.000
_cell.angle_alpha   90.00
_cell.angle_beta   90.00
_cell.angle_gamma   90.00
#
_symmetry.space_group_name_H-M   'P 1'
#
loop_
_entity.id
_entity.type
_entity.pdbx_description
1 polymer ?
#
loop_
_entity_poly.entity_id
_entity_poly.type
_entity_poly.pdbx_seq_one_letter_code
_entity_poly.pdbx_strand_id
1 'polypeptide(L)'
;MHPRTIETNEKPFSRPRRKASDFEHVLQTYNCDSRRGGPSDLNALELDVIRKTKNLIVLNKGYDQRLDGNFDATIEKALHRDYPDIPKFRWIHQLDFATSGVLCVGITKEATSLGCRLFRERKVQKEYLAIVSGHLPLSPYDYQTADTSVAQSRPIVQKCVLSKLQMLIKDIEKQEVLYRRMKTDGYTFLRAKKTSQLPKGPRPGPTWLQMAQSKIVKSLKQPGYLLTDEEEAIISMRWKTMCKSEKEPFLHEARADHARYVKELELYKEQEQARVYSEKKYELSDNSDTVPDEASTRVEFRDKERLAYVLDFPIHEPSPNSFEMEISLNRNEILEKRGKAAVTIAYVLGHGDLHTQPVTKVLLRPLSGRRHQLRLHMKHIGYPILGDATYGDANPMSEAPSRMMLHAWKLWFNTSETVIADLYGDSYFETHDPFQSIVPTSDCVTTISRS
;
A
#
# COMPACT_ATOMS: atom_id res chain seq x y z
N MET A 1 -44.87 -31.22 -28.07
CA MET A 1 -45.42 -30.70 -26.79
C MET A 1 -44.73 -31.44 -25.64
N HIS A 2 -44.51 -30.73 -24.54
CA HIS A 2 -43.65 -31.03 -23.36
C HIS A 2 -42.17 -30.60 -23.46
N PRO A 3 -41.82 -29.43 -22.90
CA PRO A 3 -40.46 -29.11 -22.48
C PRO A 3 -40.20 -29.55 -21.03
N ARG A 4 -39.02 -30.13 -20.83
CA ARG A 4 -38.41 -30.51 -19.55
C ARG A 4 -37.87 -29.27 -18.82
N THR A 5 -38.19 -29.13 -17.54
CA THR A 5 -37.63 -28.10 -16.66
C THR A 5 -36.33 -28.60 -16.04
N ILE A 6 -35.31 -27.73 -16.03
CA ILE A 6 -33.97 -27.96 -15.50
C ILE A 6 -34.00 -27.78 -13.97
N GLU A 7 -33.57 -28.78 -13.22
CA GLU A 7 -33.32 -28.69 -11.78
C GLU A 7 -31.96 -28.00 -11.53
N THR A 8 -31.99 -26.87 -10.83
CA THR A 8 -30.79 -26.25 -10.24
C THR A 8 -30.70 -26.64 -8.77
N ASN A 9 -29.67 -27.41 -8.43
CA ASN A 9 -29.32 -27.82 -7.07
C ASN A 9 -28.70 -26.63 -6.31
N GLU A 10 -29.51 -25.83 -5.61
CA GLU A 10 -29.04 -24.90 -4.57
C GLU A 10 -29.51 -25.42 -3.20
N LYS A 11 -28.57 -25.87 -2.37
CA LYS A 11 -28.83 -26.14 -0.95
C LYS A 11 -28.95 -24.79 -0.21
N PRO A 12 -30.06 -24.51 0.51
CA PRO A 12 -30.16 -23.29 1.30
C PRO A 12 -29.30 -23.41 2.57
N PHE A 13 -28.43 -22.43 2.78
CA PHE A 13 -27.73 -22.22 4.06
C PHE A 13 -28.75 -21.75 5.11
N SER A 14 -29.18 -22.65 6.00
CA SER A 14 -30.06 -22.33 7.12
C SER A 14 -29.28 -21.59 8.23
N ARG A 15 -29.55 -20.29 8.44
CA ARG A 15 -29.20 -19.60 9.70
C ARG A 15 -30.27 -19.93 10.76
N PRO A 16 -29.90 -20.12 12.04
CA PRO A 16 -30.88 -20.41 13.07
C PRO A 16 -31.77 -19.18 13.34
N ARG A 17 -33.10 -19.38 13.33
CA ARG A 17 -34.09 -18.36 13.70
C ARG A 17 -34.04 -18.12 15.21
N ARG A 18 -33.62 -16.93 15.65
CA ARG A 18 -33.86 -16.44 17.02
C ARG A 18 -35.20 -15.71 17.10
N LYS A 19 -35.86 -15.79 18.27
CA LYS A 19 -37.23 -15.30 18.50
C LYS A 19 -37.30 -13.77 18.46
N ALA A 20 -38.42 -13.23 17.99
CA ALA A 20 -38.65 -11.80 17.81
C ALA A 20 -38.58 -10.97 19.11
N SER A 21 -38.75 -11.59 20.28
CA SER A 21 -38.65 -10.93 21.59
C SER A 21 -37.21 -10.53 21.98
N ASP A 22 -36.19 -11.10 21.34
CA ASP A 22 -34.78 -10.77 21.62
C ASP A 22 -34.30 -9.53 20.85
N PHE A 23 -35.10 -9.01 19.90
CA PHE A 23 -34.74 -7.82 19.11
C PHE A 23 -34.99 -6.51 19.84
N GLU A 24 -36.01 -6.45 20.71
CA GLU A 24 -36.41 -5.21 21.37
C GLU A 24 -35.44 -4.80 22.49
N HIS A 25 -34.84 -5.78 23.18
CA HIS A 25 -33.82 -5.56 24.20
C HIS A 25 -32.41 -5.26 23.62
N VAL A 26 -32.16 -5.59 22.35
CA VAL A 26 -30.87 -5.32 21.68
C VAL A 26 -30.86 -3.92 21.06
N LEU A 27 -32.01 -3.35 20.70
CA LEU A 27 -32.10 -2.00 20.15
C LEU A 27 -31.91 -0.90 21.20
N GLN A 28 -32.21 -1.15 22.48
CA GLN A 28 -32.01 -0.16 23.55
C GLN A 28 -30.53 0.01 23.97
N THR A 29 -29.63 -0.88 23.59
CA THR A 29 -28.20 -0.81 23.96
C THR A 29 -27.35 -0.02 22.96
N TYR A 30 -27.94 0.49 21.88
CA TYR A 30 -27.23 1.28 20.86
C TYR A 30 -27.17 2.79 21.15
N ASN A 31 -27.53 3.24 22.36
CA ASN A 31 -27.14 4.56 22.84
C ASN A 31 -25.69 4.54 23.38
N CYS A 32 -24.77 3.97 22.60
CA CYS A 32 -23.36 3.78 22.97
C CYS A 32 -22.41 4.76 22.28
N ASP A 33 -22.94 5.78 21.59
CA ASP A 33 -22.14 6.70 20.78
C ASP A 33 -21.24 7.63 21.62
N SER A 34 -21.64 7.94 22.85
CA SER A 34 -20.84 8.74 23.79
C SER A 34 -19.55 8.06 24.28
N ARG A 35 -19.36 6.75 24.02
CA ARG A 35 -18.21 5.98 24.53
C ARG A 35 -16.96 6.04 23.64
N ARG A 36 -17.06 6.49 22.39
CA ARG A 36 -15.94 6.46 21.43
C ARG A 36 -15.24 7.80 21.20
N GLY A 37 -15.60 8.84 21.97
CA GLY A 37 -15.06 10.20 21.82
C GLY A 37 -15.57 10.92 20.56
N GLY A 38 -15.17 12.18 20.39
CA GLY A 38 -15.58 13.04 19.27
C GLY A 38 -16.89 13.82 19.53
N PRO A 39 -17.30 14.70 18.59
CA PRO A 39 -18.55 15.44 18.71
C PRO A 39 -19.76 14.50 18.78
N SER A 40 -20.55 14.61 19.84
CA SER A 40 -21.79 13.83 20.01
C SER A 40 -22.99 14.45 19.32
N ASP A 41 -22.97 15.77 19.10
CA ASP A 41 -24.01 16.52 18.40
C ASP A 41 -23.44 17.17 17.13
N LEU A 42 -24.27 17.23 16.09
CA LEU A 42 -23.92 17.84 14.82
C LEU A 42 -23.61 19.33 14.99
N ASN A 43 -24.33 20.05 15.86
CA ASN A 43 -24.09 21.47 16.09
C ASN A 43 -22.73 21.76 16.72
N ALA A 44 -22.18 20.81 17.48
CA ALA A 44 -20.84 20.92 18.06
C ALA A 44 -19.72 20.59 17.04
N LEU A 45 -20.07 20.05 15.87
CA LEU A 45 -19.12 19.74 14.80
C LEU A 45 -19.02 20.94 13.84
N GLU A 46 -17.97 21.74 14.03
CA GLU A 46 -17.58 22.81 13.12
C GLU A 46 -16.60 22.29 12.06
N LEU A 47 -16.83 22.67 10.80
CA LEU A 47 -15.94 22.31 9.70
C LEU A 47 -14.82 23.35 9.54
N ASP A 48 -13.57 22.93 9.74
CA ASP A 48 -12.40 23.74 9.39
C ASP A 48 -12.10 23.58 7.89
N VAL A 49 -12.56 24.54 7.09
CA VAL A 49 -12.48 24.52 5.63
C VAL A 49 -11.19 25.21 5.18
N ILE A 50 -10.22 24.43 4.73
CA ILE A 50 -8.97 24.94 4.14
C ILE A 50 -9.27 25.58 2.79
N ARG A 51 -10.13 24.96 1.98
CA ARG A 51 -10.45 25.46 0.65
C ARG A 51 -11.79 24.93 0.16
N LYS A 52 -12.52 25.78 -0.58
CA LYS A 52 -13.71 25.38 -1.35
C LYS A 52 -13.58 25.90 -2.77
N THR A 53 -13.82 25.03 -3.75
CA THR A 53 -13.97 25.40 -5.17
C THR A 53 -15.32 24.89 -5.69
N LYS A 54 -15.60 25.10 -6.97
CA LYS A 54 -16.79 24.50 -7.63
C LYS A 54 -16.76 22.96 -7.65
N ASN A 55 -15.59 22.37 -7.51
CA ASN A 55 -15.33 20.95 -7.77
C ASN A 55 -14.95 20.16 -6.51
N LEU A 56 -14.42 20.82 -5.49
CA LEU A 56 -13.91 20.17 -4.28
C LEU A 56 -14.06 21.04 -3.03
N ILE A 57 -14.05 20.38 -1.87
CA ILE A 57 -13.88 20.97 -0.54
C ILE A 57 -12.70 20.26 0.12
N VAL A 58 -11.74 21.03 0.63
CA VAL A 58 -10.64 20.54 1.45
C VAL A 58 -10.87 20.98 2.88
N LEU A 59 -10.86 20.00 3.79
CA LEU A 59 -11.05 20.21 5.20
C LEU A 59 -9.74 19.93 5.96
N ASN A 60 -9.54 20.63 7.06
CA ASN A 60 -8.67 20.17 8.12
C ASN A 60 -9.53 19.32 9.08
N LYS A 61 -9.54 18.01 8.87
CA LYS A 61 -10.33 17.09 9.68
C LYS A 61 -9.83 17.13 11.12
N GLY A 62 -10.72 17.36 12.07
CA GLY A 62 -10.42 17.15 13.50
C GLY A 62 -10.10 15.69 13.81
N TYR A 63 -9.41 15.45 14.91
CA TYR A 63 -9.28 14.10 15.46
C TYR A 63 -10.63 13.62 16.00
N ASP A 64 -10.84 12.31 16.04
CA ASP A 64 -12.08 11.67 16.51
C ASP A 64 -13.36 12.18 15.83
N GLN A 65 -13.23 12.71 14.61
CA GLN A 65 -14.36 13.07 13.75
C GLN A 65 -14.68 11.94 12.78
N ARG A 66 -15.95 11.54 12.74
CA ARG A 66 -16.49 10.52 11.83
C ARG A 66 -16.72 11.12 10.45
N LEU A 67 -16.39 10.36 9.39
CA LEU A 67 -16.61 10.80 8.02
C LEU A 67 -18.10 10.73 7.66
N ASP A 68 -18.70 9.55 7.79
CA ASP A 68 -20.07 9.21 7.39
C ASP A 68 -20.65 8.09 8.27
N GLY A 69 -21.85 7.62 7.92
CA GLY A 69 -22.54 6.50 8.55
C GLY A 69 -23.72 6.89 9.44
N ASN A 70 -24.29 5.91 10.13
CA ASN A 70 -25.47 6.08 10.98
C ASN A 70 -25.07 6.58 12.38
N PHE A 71 -24.49 7.77 12.45
CA PHE A 71 -24.07 8.46 13.68
C PHE A 71 -24.64 9.87 13.71
N ASP A 72 -24.91 10.42 14.89
CA ASP A 72 -25.58 11.73 15.01
C ASP A 72 -24.76 12.86 14.40
N ALA A 73 -23.46 12.90 14.68
CA ALA A 73 -22.51 13.86 14.11
C ALA A 73 -21.51 13.18 13.18
N THR A 74 -21.52 13.57 11.89
CA THR A 74 -20.52 13.17 10.90
C THR A 74 -20.13 14.36 10.02
N ILE A 75 -18.96 14.29 9.41
CA ILE A 75 -18.50 15.30 8.45
C ILE A 75 -19.45 15.37 7.24
N GLU A 76 -19.98 14.24 6.77
CA GLU A 76 -21.00 14.22 5.71
C GLU A 76 -22.24 15.03 6.08
N LYS A 77 -22.78 14.82 7.29
CA LYS A 77 -23.95 15.56 7.78
C LYS A 77 -23.63 17.04 7.95
N ALA A 78 -22.43 17.37 8.45
CA ALA A 78 -22.01 18.76 8.63
C ALA A 78 -21.81 19.46 7.28
N LEU A 79 -21.29 18.76 6.28
CA LEU A 79 -21.17 19.27 4.92
C LEU A 79 -22.54 19.57 4.31
N HIS A 80 -23.53 18.70 4.51
CA HIS A 80 -24.90 18.95 4.06
C HIS A 80 -25.59 20.09 4.82
N ARG A 81 -25.29 20.26 6.11
CA ARG A 81 -25.75 21.40 6.92
C ARG A 81 -25.17 22.72 6.39
N ASP A 82 -23.86 22.77 6.16
CA ASP A 82 -23.14 24.01 5.83
C ASP A 82 -23.23 24.37 4.33
N TYR A 83 -23.50 23.38 3.48
CA TYR A 83 -23.58 23.55 2.03
C TYR A 83 -24.80 22.80 1.44
N PRO A 84 -26.03 23.21 1.80
CA PRO A 84 -27.26 22.51 1.42
C PRO A 84 -27.51 22.50 -0.09
N ASP A 85 -26.97 23.46 -0.84
CA ASP A 85 -27.10 23.54 -2.30
C ASP A 85 -26.32 22.44 -3.04
N ILE A 86 -25.39 21.77 -2.37
CA ILE A 86 -24.60 20.69 -2.97
C ILE A 86 -25.34 19.37 -2.76
N PRO A 87 -25.80 18.71 -3.86
CA PRO A 87 -26.68 17.55 -3.73
C PRO A 87 -25.96 16.31 -3.19
N LYS A 88 -24.64 16.20 -3.39
CA LYS A 88 -23.87 15.02 -2.99
C LYS A 88 -22.39 15.32 -2.83
N PHE A 89 -21.86 14.97 -1.66
CA PHE A 89 -20.43 14.88 -1.39
C PHE A 89 -19.90 13.49 -1.71
N ARG A 90 -18.62 13.40 -2.11
CA ARG A 90 -17.97 12.13 -2.43
C ARG A 90 -16.55 12.10 -1.90
N TRP A 91 -16.22 11.06 -1.16
CA TRP A 91 -14.88 10.86 -0.62
C TRP A 91 -13.86 10.57 -1.72
N ILE A 92 -12.84 11.42 -1.83
CA ILE A 92 -11.68 11.17 -2.71
C ILE A 92 -10.71 10.19 -2.04
N HIS A 93 -10.54 10.36 -0.74
CA HIS A 93 -9.80 9.48 0.15
C HIS A 93 -10.42 9.53 1.54
N GLN A 94 -9.90 8.72 2.46
CA GLN A 94 -10.35 8.66 3.84
C GLN A 94 -9.16 8.89 4.79
N LEU A 95 -9.46 9.40 5.97
CA LEU A 95 -8.58 9.38 7.13
C LEU A 95 -9.25 8.50 8.19
N ASP A 96 -8.44 7.79 8.99
CA ASP A 96 -8.97 7.06 10.15
C ASP A 96 -9.67 8.03 11.11
N PHE A 97 -10.61 7.50 11.89
CA PHE A 97 -11.38 8.26 12.89
C PHE A 97 -10.51 9.20 13.74
N ALA A 98 -9.48 8.64 14.37
CA ALA A 98 -8.58 9.37 15.29
C ALA A 98 -7.53 10.24 14.58
N THR A 99 -7.31 10.05 13.27
CA THR A 99 -6.31 10.83 12.51
C THR A 99 -6.89 12.19 12.14
N SER A 100 -6.15 13.26 12.38
CA SER A 100 -6.54 14.63 11.98
C SER A 100 -5.85 15.07 10.68
N GLY A 101 -6.22 16.21 10.10
CA GLY A 101 -5.52 16.85 8.97
C GLY A 101 -6.26 16.84 7.64
N VAL A 102 -5.53 17.08 6.56
CA VAL A 102 -6.06 17.34 5.22
C VAL A 102 -6.97 16.21 4.73
N LEU A 103 -8.23 16.54 4.44
CA LEU A 103 -9.23 15.67 3.84
C LEU A 103 -9.85 16.32 2.61
N CYS A 104 -9.70 15.69 1.45
CA CYS A 104 -10.30 16.15 0.19
C CYS A 104 -11.64 15.47 -0.08
N VAL A 105 -12.67 16.28 -0.32
CA VAL A 105 -14.03 15.85 -0.63
C VAL A 105 -14.43 16.41 -1.99
N GLY A 106 -14.86 15.54 -2.91
CA GLY A 106 -15.30 15.95 -4.24
C GLY A 106 -16.77 16.38 -4.25
N ILE A 107 -17.04 17.50 -4.92
CA ILE A 107 -18.39 18.02 -5.19
C ILE A 107 -18.91 17.44 -6.52
N THR A 108 -18.08 17.47 -7.55
CA THR A 108 -18.45 16.97 -8.89
C THR A 108 -17.96 15.54 -9.10
N LYS A 109 -18.71 14.76 -9.89
CA LYS A 109 -18.35 13.36 -10.22
C LYS A 109 -16.99 13.27 -10.91
N GLU A 110 -16.70 14.23 -11.78
CA GLU A 110 -15.45 14.30 -12.54
C GLU A 110 -14.25 14.51 -11.62
N ALA A 111 -14.31 15.53 -10.76
CA ALA A 111 -13.30 15.81 -9.75
C ALA A 111 -13.07 14.60 -8.83
N THR A 112 -14.15 13.98 -8.31
CA THR A 112 -14.01 12.78 -7.47
C THR A 112 -13.33 11.64 -8.23
N SER A 113 -13.75 11.37 -9.47
CA SER A 113 -13.21 10.28 -10.27
C SER A 113 -11.71 10.46 -10.55
N LEU A 114 -11.31 11.69 -10.89
CA LEU A 114 -9.90 12.04 -11.05
C LEU A 114 -9.13 11.82 -9.74
N GLY A 115 -9.63 12.34 -8.62
CA GLY A 115 -8.96 12.23 -7.32
C GLY A 115 -8.76 10.77 -6.91
N CYS A 116 -9.82 9.96 -6.97
CA CYS A 116 -9.75 8.53 -6.66
C CYS A 116 -8.78 7.79 -7.59
N ARG A 117 -8.71 8.17 -8.87
CA ARG A 117 -7.72 7.62 -9.81
C ARG A 117 -6.30 7.98 -9.40
N LEU A 118 -6.01 9.25 -9.10
CA LEU A 118 -4.69 9.70 -8.70
C LEU A 118 -4.21 9.01 -7.41
N PHE A 119 -5.09 8.81 -6.42
CA PHE A 119 -4.79 8.03 -5.22
C PHE A 119 -4.45 6.57 -5.55
N ARG A 120 -5.25 5.92 -6.39
CA ARG A 120 -5.04 4.53 -6.84
C ARG A 120 -3.74 4.36 -7.62
N GLU A 121 -3.40 5.34 -8.44
CA GLU A 121 -2.17 5.42 -9.24
C GLU A 121 -0.96 5.87 -8.41
N ARG A 122 -1.13 6.22 -7.13
CA ARG A 122 -0.08 6.76 -6.26
C ARG A 122 0.56 8.07 -6.78
N LYS A 123 -0.21 8.86 -7.53
CA LYS A 123 0.17 10.21 -7.97
C LYS A 123 -0.11 11.29 -6.93
N VAL A 124 -0.55 10.91 -5.73
CA VAL A 124 -0.79 11.80 -4.59
C VAL A 124 0.31 11.59 -3.56
N GLN A 125 1.02 12.67 -3.26
CA GLN A 125 2.04 12.71 -2.23
C GLN A 125 1.43 13.28 -0.96
N LYS A 126 1.85 12.75 0.19
CA LYS A 126 1.32 13.09 1.49
C LYS A 126 2.44 13.14 2.51
N GLU A 127 2.39 14.13 3.38
CA GLU A 127 3.24 14.20 4.57
C GLU A 127 2.35 14.26 5.81
N TYR A 128 2.77 13.53 6.83
CA TYR A 128 2.10 13.47 8.11
C TYR A 128 3.07 13.96 9.19
N LEU A 129 2.54 14.61 10.21
CA LEU A 129 3.25 14.86 11.45
C LEU A 129 2.76 13.88 12.51
N ALA A 130 3.66 13.40 13.35
CA ALA A 130 3.30 12.59 14.51
C ALA A 130 4.19 12.90 15.71
N ILE A 131 3.64 12.70 16.92
CA ILE A 131 4.42 12.59 18.15
C ILE A 131 4.52 11.11 18.52
N VAL A 132 5.74 10.62 18.68
CA VAL A 132 6.04 9.24 19.08
C VAL A 132 6.65 9.20 20.49
N SER A 133 6.45 8.08 21.20
CA SER A 133 7.05 7.86 22.52
C SER A 133 8.57 7.66 22.40
N GLY A 134 9.33 8.19 23.36
CA GLY A 134 10.78 8.07 23.42
C GLY A 134 11.52 9.07 22.53
N HIS A 135 12.82 9.25 22.80
CA HIS A 135 13.73 10.05 21.96
C HIS A 135 14.29 9.19 20.82
N LEU A 136 13.52 9.07 19.72
CA LEU A 136 14.02 8.44 18.49
C LEU A 136 15.27 9.19 18.01
N PRO A 137 16.43 8.53 17.81
CA PRO A 137 17.67 9.21 17.47
C PRO A 137 17.54 10.12 16.24
N LEU A 138 18.23 11.26 16.26
CA LEU A 138 18.21 12.19 15.12
C LEU A 138 18.78 11.54 13.85
N SER A 139 19.76 10.66 14.02
CA SER A 139 20.40 9.90 12.94
C SER A 139 19.99 8.42 13.00
N PRO A 140 19.55 7.85 11.87
CA PRO A 140 19.33 6.40 11.75
C PRO A 140 20.57 5.55 12.06
N TYR A 141 21.80 6.09 11.97
CA TYR A 141 23.00 5.34 12.36
C TYR A 141 23.02 5.02 13.85
N ASP A 142 22.50 5.92 14.67
CA ASP A 142 22.51 5.78 16.12
C ASP A 142 21.34 4.92 16.61
N TYR A 143 20.44 4.50 15.72
CA TYR A 143 19.25 3.70 16.08
C TYR A 143 19.60 2.34 16.71
N GLN A 144 20.62 1.67 16.17
CA GLN A 144 21.05 0.36 16.67
C GLN A 144 21.91 0.46 17.93
N THR A 145 22.62 1.59 18.10
CA THR A 145 23.57 1.82 19.20
C THR A 145 22.98 2.62 20.34
N ALA A 146 21.76 3.16 20.20
CA ALA A 146 21.10 3.91 21.25
C ALA A 146 20.89 3.06 22.52
N ASP A 147 21.46 3.53 23.63
CA ASP A 147 21.49 2.89 24.94
C ASP A 147 20.08 2.54 25.44
N THR A 148 19.69 1.29 25.22
CA THR A 148 18.58 0.62 25.88
C THR A 148 18.97 -0.84 26.04
N SER A 149 18.60 -1.44 27.16
CA SER A 149 18.78 -2.86 27.52
C SER A 149 18.14 -3.88 26.55
N VAL A 150 17.73 -3.43 25.35
CA VAL A 150 16.91 -4.10 24.34
C VAL A 150 17.53 -3.96 22.93
N ALA A 151 18.77 -3.44 22.79
CA ALA A 151 19.42 -3.22 21.50
C ALA A 151 19.51 -4.49 20.60
N GLN A 152 19.45 -5.68 21.18
CA GLN A 152 19.51 -6.96 20.44
C GLN A 152 18.18 -7.36 19.74
N SER A 153 17.05 -6.69 20.00
CA SER A 153 15.75 -7.04 19.40
C SER A 153 15.11 -5.96 18.52
N ARG A 154 15.83 -4.88 18.19
CA ARG A 154 15.32 -3.83 17.30
C ARG A 154 15.41 -4.25 15.83
N PRO A 155 14.39 -3.96 15.00
CA PRO A 155 14.44 -4.26 13.58
C PRO A 155 15.50 -3.40 12.87
N ILE A 156 16.14 -3.96 11.85
CA ILE A 156 17.07 -3.21 11.02
C ILE A 156 16.27 -2.19 10.20
N VAL A 157 16.66 -0.92 10.30
CA VAL A 157 16.07 0.18 9.53
C VAL A 157 17.04 0.61 8.43
N GLN A 158 16.51 0.75 7.22
CA GLN A 158 17.27 1.33 6.12
C GLN A 158 17.37 2.85 6.30
N LYS A 159 18.36 3.46 5.64
CA LYS A 159 18.62 4.90 5.73
C LYS A 159 18.78 5.51 4.34
N CYS A 160 18.35 6.76 4.20
CA CYS A 160 18.47 7.49 2.96
C CYS A 160 18.82 8.94 3.23
N VAL A 161 19.86 9.43 2.57
CA VAL A 161 20.26 10.83 2.61
C VAL A 161 19.26 11.69 1.81
N LEU A 162 18.94 12.91 2.27
CA LEU A 162 17.94 13.79 1.66
C LEU A 162 18.15 14.01 0.14
N SER A 163 19.36 14.28 -0.34
CA SER A 163 19.70 14.46 -1.76
C SER A 163 19.37 13.24 -2.62
N LYS A 164 19.47 12.05 -2.03
CA LYS A 164 19.23 10.76 -2.67
C LYS A 164 17.76 10.32 -2.55
N LEU A 165 16.94 11.02 -1.75
CA LEU A 165 15.55 10.64 -1.48
C LEU A 165 14.69 10.53 -2.75
N GLN A 166 14.72 11.54 -3.61
CA GLN A 166 13.91 11.56 -4.84
C GLN A 166 14.25 10.38 -5.76
N MET A 167 15.50 10.01 -5.70
CA MET A 167 16.13 9.01 -6.52
C MET A 167 15.72 7.61 -6.01
N LEU A 168 15.73 7.40 -4.69
CA LEU A 168 15.11 6.25 -4.02
C LEU A 168 13.60 6.14 -4.31
N ILE A 169 12.84 7.24 -4.18
CA ILE A 169 11.39 7.26 -4.43
C ILE A 169 11.10 6.81 -5.87
N LYS A 170 11.82 7.35 -6.86
CA LYS A 170 11.68 6.97 -8.27
C LYS A 170 11.96 5.49 -8.48
N ASP A 171 12.95 4.92 -7.80
CA ASP A 171 13.26 3.50 -7.94
C ASP A 171 12.20 2.60 -7.30
N ILE A 172 11.68 2.96 -6.12
CA ILE A 172 10.54 2.28 -5.49
C ILE A 172 9.30 2.34 -6.40
N GLU A 173 9.01 3.51 -6.97
CA GLU A 173 7.89 3.69 -7.91
C GLU A 173 8.06 2.84 -9.18
N LYS A 174 9.26 2.82 -9.78
CA LYS A 174 9.58 1.96 -10.94
C LYS A 174 9.37 0.49 -10.60
N GLN A 175 9.84 0.04 -9.44
CA GLN A 175 9.67 -1.35 -8.99
C GLN A 175 8.20 -1.71 -8.84
N GLU A 176 7.39 -0.84 -8.22
CA GLU A 176 5.96 -1.07 -8.07
C GLU A 176 5.23 -1.08 -9.43
N VAL A 177 5.60 -0.19 -10.36
CA VAL A 177 5.04 -0.18 -11.73
C VAL A 177 5.39 -1.47 -12.47
N LEU A 178 6.65 -1.91 -12.39
CA LEU A 178 7.09 -3.19 -12.95
C LEU A 178 6.28 -4.34 -12.34
N TYR A 179 6.16 -4.39 -11.02
CA TYR A 179 5.38 -5.41 -10.31
C TYR A 179 3.91 -5.43 -10.74
N ARG A 180 3.25 -4.26 -10.82
CA ARG A 180 1.84 -4.16 -11.27
C ARG A 180 1.67 -4.62 -12.71
N ARG A 181 2.54 -4.16 -13.63
CA ARG A 181 2.51 -4.56 -15.04
C ARG A 181 2.75 -6.07 -15.21
N MET A 182 3.62 -6.64 -14.38
CA MET A 182 3.87 -8.09 -14.34
C MET A 182 2.69 -8.89 -13.76
N LYS A 183 1.91 -8.31 -12.83
CA LYS A 183 0.76 -8.97 -12.18
C LYS A 183 -0.51 -8.96 -13.02
N THR A 184 -0.79 -7.87 -13.73
CA THR A 184 -2.02 -7.71 -14.51
C THR A 184 -1.97 -8.43 -15.86
N ASP A 185 -0.79 -8.51 -16.48
CA ASP A 185 -0.63 -8.97 -17.87
C ASP A 185 0.66 -9.78 -18.06
N GLY A 186 0.85 -10.83 -17.25
CA GLY A 186 2.02 -11.71 -17.37
C GLY A 186 2.23 -12.25 -18.81
N TYR A 187 1.17 -12.30 -19.63
CA TYR A 187 1.21 -12.73 -21.03
C TYR A 187 1.32 -11.56 -22.03
N THR A 188 0.63 -10.43 -21.77
CA THR A 188 0.48 -9.32 -22.72
C THR A 188 1.66 -8.36 -22.68
N PHE A 189 2.24 -8.11 -21.49
CA PHE A 189 3.41 -7.24 -21.31
C PHE A 189 4.66 -7.82 -22.01
N LEU A 190 4.82 -9.14 -21.95
CA LEU A 190 5.99 -9.80 -22.55
C LEU A 190 5.97 -9.77 -24.08
N ARG A 191 4.80 -9.62 -24.69
CA ARG A 191 4.65 -9.52 -26.15
C ARG A 191 5.14 -8.17 -26.71
N ALA A 192 5.19 -7.12 -25.87
CA ALA A 192 5.51 -5.76 -26.28
C ALA A 192 7.03 -5.46 -26.28
N LYS A 193 7.84 -6.19 -25.50
CA LYS A 193 9.31 -6.09 -25.54
C LYS A 193 9.90 -7.24 -26.34
N LYS A 194 10.33 -6.98 -27.58
CA LYS A 194 11.22 -7.86 -28.35
C LYS A 194 12.66 -7.78 -27.79
N THR A 195 12.86 -8.10 -26.52
CA THR A 195 14.20 -8.31 -25.94
C THR A 195 14.49 -9.80 -25.90
N SER A 196 15.69 -10.21 -26.31
CA SER A 196 16.09 -11.62 -26.47
C SER A 196 16.05 -12.45 -25.18
N GLN A 197 16.05 -11.82 -24.00
CA GLN A 197 16.16 -12.45 -22.69
C GLN A 197 14.81 -12.83 -22.05
N LEU A 198 13.69 -12.58 -22.73
CA LEU A 198 12.36 -12.77 -22.14
C LEU A 198 11.87 -14.22 -22.31
N PRO A 199 11.31 -14.86 -21.25
CA PRO A 199 10.73 -16.20 -21.37
C PRO A 199 9.63 -16.24 -22.43
N LYS A 200 9.68 -17.24 -23.32
CA LYS A 200 8.66 -17.42 -24.35
C LYS A 200 7.40 -18.01 -23.73
N GLY A 201 6.27 -17.38 -24.00
CA GLY A 201 4.95 -17.81 -23.53
C GLY A 201 4.62 -19.27 -23.89
N PRO A 202 3.74 -19.93 -23.12
CA PRO A 202 3.35 -21.30 -23.32
C PRO A 202 2.62 -21.50 -24.66
N ARG A 203 2.88 -22.64 -25.29
CA ARG A 203 2.23 -23.07 -26.53
C ARG A 203 0.97 -23.87 -26.18
N PRO A 204 -0.18 -23.54 -26.79
CA PRO A 204 -1.42 -24.27 -26.54
C PRO A 204 -1.37 -25.64 -27.23
N GLY A 205 -2.20 -26.60 -26.77
CA GLY A 205 -2.27 -27.96 -27.32
C GLY A 205 -2.40 -28.05 -28.86
N PRO A 206 -3.24 -27.23 -29.54
CA PRO A 206 -3.30 -27.20 -31.00
C PRO A 206 -1.96 -26.91 -31.68
N THR A 207 -1.11 -26.08 -31.07
CA THR A 207 0.22 -25.75 -31.59
C THR A 207 1.18 -26.93 -31.45
N TRP A 208 1.07 -27.73 -30.39
CA TRP A 208 1.85 -28.95 -30.23
C TRP A 208 1.51 -30.00 -31.29
N LEU A 209 0.23 -30.18 -31.61
CA LEU A 209 -0.19 -31.02 -32.74
C LEU A 209 0.42 -30.53 -34.06
N GLN A 210 0.31 -29.23 -34.34
CA GLN A 210 0.91 -28.63 -35.55
C GLN A 210 2.43 -28.82 -35.60
N MET A 211 3.11 -28.75 -34.46
CA MET A 211 4.55 -28.98 -34.36
C MET A 211 4.92 -30.44 -34.63
N ALA A 212 4.15 -31.39 -34.09
CA ALA A 212 4.33 -32.81 -34.35
C ALA A 212 4.14 -33.11 -35.85
N GLN A 213 3.05 -32.63 -36.44
CA GLN A 213 2.78 -32.74 -37.89
C GLN A 213 3.92 -32.13 -38.72
N SER A 214 4.38 -30.94 -38.35
CA SER A 214 5.48 -30.26 -39.05
C SER A 214 6.81 -30.99 -38.97
N LYS A 215 7.09 -31.71 -37.87
CA LYS A 215 8.29 -32.55 -37.74
C LYS A 215 8.23 -33.72 -38.72
N ILE A 216 7.11 -34.43 -38.76
CA ILE A 216 6.91 -35.57 -39.67
C ILE A 216 7.01 -35.11 -41.14
N VAL A 217 6.37 -34.00 -41.50
CA VAL A 217 6.46 -33.41 -42.85
C VAL A 217 7.89 -33.01 -43.22
N LYS A 218 8.72 -32.60 -42.26
CA LYS A 218 10.14 -32.32 -42.52
C LYS A 218 10.95 -33.61 -42.71
N SER A 219 10.70 -34.65 -41.93
CA SER A 219 11.36 -35.95 -42.08
C SER A 219 11.05 -36.60 -43.43
N LEU A 220 9.80 -36.49 -43.90
CA LEU A 220 9.37 -36.92 -45.22
C LEU A 220 10.14 -36.29 -46.39
N LYS A 221 10.74 -35.11 -46.21
CA LYS A 221 11.56 -34.47 -47.24
C LYS A 221 12.96 -35.06 -47.34
N GLN A 222 13.36 -35.93 -46.41
CA GLN A 222 14.64 -36.61 -46.47
C GLN A 222 14.56 -37.85 -47.37
N PRO A 223 15.57 -38.10 -48.22
CA PRO A 223 15.55 -39.25 -49.12
C PRO A 223 15.50 -40.57 -48.32
N GLY A 224 14.56 -41.44 -48.67
CA GLY A 224 14.43 -42.78 -48.07
C GLY A 224 13.64 -42.85 -46.75
N TYR A 225 13.03 -41.76 -46.30
CA TYR A 225 12.15 -41.78 -45.13
C TYR A 225 10.80 -42.44 -45.46
N LEU A 226 10.42 -43.47 -44.72
CA LEU A 226 9.12 -44.13 -44.80
C LEU A 226 8.30 -43.78 -43.56
N LEU A 227 7.02 -43.48 -43.77
CA LEU A 227 6.10 -43.16 -42.68
C LEU A 227 5.74 -44.41 -41.89
N THR A 228 5.66 -44.28 -40.57
CA THR A 228 5.04 -45.31 -39.73
C THR A 228 3.52 -45.13 -39.66
N ASP A 229 2.78 -46.19 -39.35
CA ASP A 229 1.32 -46.15 -39.16
C ASP A 229 0.91 -45.11 -38.09
N GLU A 230 1.72 -44.92 -37.06
CA GLU A 230 1.50 -43.92 -36.00
C GLU A 230 1.70 -42.48 -36.51
N GLU A 231 2.71 -42.25 -37.35
CA GLU A 231 2.97 -40.94 -37.97
C GLU A 231 1.87 -40.55 -38.97
N GLU A 232 1.34 -41.53 -39.71
CA GLU A 232 0.22 -41.32 -40.63
C GLU A 232 -1.05 -40.90 -39.88
N ALA A 233 -1.31 -41.54 -38.73
CA ALA A 233 -2.39 -41.17 -37.84
C ALA A 233 -2.22 -39.71 -37.34
N ILE A 234 -1.03 -39.31 -36.92
CA ILE A 234 -0.79 -37.94 -36.42
C ILE A 234 -0.95 -36.88 -37.52
N ILE A 235 -0.53 -37.15 -38.76
CA ILE A 235 -0.71 -36.23 -39.90
C ILE A 235 -2.20 -36.02 -40.21
N SER A 236 -3.00 -37.08 -40.15
CA SER A 236 -4.43 -37.00 -40.48
C SER A 236 -5.29 -36.36 -39.37
N MET A 237 -4.79 -36.29 -38.14
CA MET A 237 -5.49 -35.67 -37.01
C MET A 237 -5.83 -34.18 -37.23
N ARG A 238 -7.04 -33.80 -36.81
CA ARG A 238 -7.48 -32.40 -36.74
C ARG A 238 -7.98 -32.07 -35.35
N TRP A 239 -7.42 -31.01 -34.75
CA TRP A 239 -7.72 -30.62 -33.36
C TRP A 239 -9.23 -30.52 -33.04
N LYS A 240 -10.02 -29.99 -33.98
CA LYS A 240 -11.47 -29.78 -33.78
C LYS A 240 -12.26 -31.10 -33.73
N THR A 241 -11.81 -32.14 -34.40
CA THR A 241 -12.54 -33.42 -34.54
C THR A 241 -12.05 -34.49 -33.57
N MET A 242 -10.89 -34.29 -32.94
CA MET A 242 -10.32 -35.22 -31.96
C MET A 242 -11.15 -35.33 -30.68
N CYS A 243 -11.28 -36.55 -30.17
CA CYS A 243 -11.86 -36.85 -28.87
C CYS A 243 -10.90 -36.47 -27.73
N LYS A 244 -11.35 -36.64 -26.48
CA LYS A 244 -10.61 -36.18 -25.31
C LYS A 244 -9.32 -36.97 -25.07
N SER A 245 -9.32 -38.28 -25.30
CA SER A 245 -8.13 -39.13 -25.14
C SER A 245 -7.05 -38.80 -26.18
N GLU A 246 -7.44 -38.55 -27.44
CA GLU A 246 -6.51 -38.15 -28.52
C GLU A 246 -5.87 -36.79 -28.26
N LYS A 247 -6.57 -35.88 -27.57
CA LYS A 247 -6.04 -34.56 -27.20
C LYS A 247 -5.07 -34.61 -26.01
N GLU A 248 -5.17 -35.64 -25.17
CA GLU A 248 -4.49 -35.66 -23.88
C GLU A 248 -2.96 -35.60 -23.99
N PRO A 249 -2.26 -36.28 -24.93
CA PRO A 249 -0.82 -36.16 -25.08
C PRO A 249 -0.38 -34.71 -25.37
N PHE A 250 -1.08 -34.02 -26.28
CA PHE A 250 -0.77 -32.63 -26.63
C PHE A 250 -1.14 -31.65 -25.52
N LEU A 251 -2.21 -31.93 -24.77
CA LEU A 251 -2.57 -31.14 -23.59
C LEU A 251 -1.57 -31.34 -22.45
N HIS A 252 -1.05 -32.56 -22.27
CA HIS A 252 0.01 -32.85 -21.31
C HIS A 252 1.28 -32.05 -21.64
N GLU A 253 1.72 -32.05 -22.91
CA GLU A 253 2.84 -31.20 -23.36
C GLU A 253 2.55 -29.71 -23.17
N ALA A 254 1.34 -29.24 -23.46
CA ALA A 254 0.95 -27.85 -23.22
C ALA A 254 0.97 -27.47 -21.73
N ARG A 255 0.53 -28.38 -20.84
CA ARG A 255 0.60 -28.18 -19.37
C ARG A 255 2.06 -28.16 -18.89
N ALA A 256 2.91 -29.05 -19.42
CA ALA A 256 4.34 -29.07 -19.11
C ALA A 256 5.03 -27.78 -19.60
N ASP A 257 4.71 -27.30 -20.80
CA ASP A 257 5.23 -26.04 -21.33
C ASP A 257 4.75 -24.82 -20.53
N HIS A 258 3.51 -24.87 -20.04
CA HIS A 258 3.00 -23.87 -19.09
C HIS A 258 3.75 -23.89 -17.76
N ALA A 259 4.01 -25.07 -17.20
CA ALA A 259 4.80 -25.21 -15.97
C ALA A 259 6.25 -24.71 -16.15
N ARG A 260 6.89 -25.05 -17.28
CA ARG A 260 8.19 -24.50 -17.69
C ARG A 260 8.15 -22.98 -17.73
N TYR A 261 7.18 -22.40 -18.45
CA TYR A 261 7.04 -20.96 -18.59
C TYR A 261 6.85 -20.25 -17.25
N VAL A 262 6.02 -20.79 -16.36
CA VAL A 262 5.82 -20.23 -15.01
C VAL A 262 7.14 -20.22 -14.24
N LYS A 263 7.90 -21.31 -14.28
CA LYS A 263 9.21 -21.41 -13.62
C LYS A 263 10.25 -20.46 -14.23
N GLU A 264 10.35 -20.39 -15.55
CA GLU A 264 11.25 -19.45 -16.24
C GLU A 264 10.88 -18.00 -15.91
N LEU A 265 9.58 -17.68 -15.84
CA LEU A 265 9.08 -16.37 -15.49
C LEU A 265 9.38 -16.00 -14.04
N GLU A 266 9.27 -16.95 -13.11
CA GLU A 266 9.67 -16.75 -11.71
C GLU A 266 11.17 -16.48 -11.57
N LEU A 267 12.02 -17.27 -12.22
CA LEU A 267 13.46 -17.04 -12.22
C LEU A 267 13.83 -15.68 -12.82
N TYR A 268 13.19 -15.32 -13.94
CA TYR A 268 13.38 -14.01 -14.56
C TYR A 268 12.94 -12.87 -13.63
N LYS A 269 11.84 -13.03 -12.89
CA LYS A 269 11.41 -12.05 -11.88
C LYS A 269 12.45 -11.90 -10.77
N GLU A 270 13.02 -13.00 -10.28
CA GLU A 270 14.06 -12.96 -9.25
C GLU A 270 15.33 -12.28 -9.75
N GLN A 271 15.75 -12.57 -10.98
CA GLN A 271 16.91 -11.93 -11.61
C GLN A 271 16.70 -10.43 -11.85
N GLU A 272 15.53 -10.02 -12.35
CA GLU A 272 15.23 -8.59 -12.52
C GLU A 272 15.10 -7.86 -11.18
N GLN A 273 14.51 -8.51 -10.17
CA GLN A 273 14.49 -7.96 -8.81
C GLN A 273 15.91 -7.77 -8.27
N ALA A 274 16.77 -8.78 -8.41
CA ALA A 274 18.17 -8.71 -8.00
C ALA A 274 18.96 -7.66 -8.78
N ARG A 275 18.76 -7.55 -10.10
CA ARG A 275 19.38 -6.53 -10.96
C ARG A 275 18.98 -5.12 -10.50
N VAL A 276 17.68 -4.87 -10.32
CA VAL A 276 17.20 -3.59 -9.82
C VAL A 276 17.73 -3.31 -8.40
N TYR A 277 17.89 -4.34 -7.57
CA TYR A 277 18.48 -4.20 -6.24
C TYR A 277 19.98 -3.85 -6.30
N SER A 278 20.74 -4.47 -7.21
CA SER A 278 22.17 -4.20 -7.44
C SER A 278 22.45 -2.85 -8.11
N GLU A 279 21.48 -2.30 -8.84
CA GLU A 279 21.57 -0.98 -9.48
C GLU A 279 21.30 0.18 -8.52
N LYS A 280 20.92 -0.10 -7.27
CA LYS A 280 20.70 0.92 -6.24
C LYS A 280 22.01 1.64 -5.89
N LYS A 281 22.20 2.85 -6.43
CA LYS A 281 23.35 3.75 -6.16
C LYS A 281 23.10 4.68 -4.97
N TYR A 282 22.45 4.18 -3.92
CA TYR A 282 22.31 4.90 -2.65
C TYR A 282 22.88 4.00 -1.57
N GLU A 283 23.54 4.59 -0.58
CA GLU A 283 24.07 3.87 0.57
C GLU A 283 22.91 3.34 1.43
N LEU A 284 22.27 2.27 0.97
CA LEU A 284 21.58 1.31 1.82
C LEU A 284 22.68 0.46 2.43
N SER A 285 23.53 1.03 3.29
CA SER A 285 24.48 0.22 4.03
C SER A 285 23.65 -0.56 5.05
N ASP A 286 23.37 -1.83 4.76
CA ASP A 286 23.17 -2.79 5.84
C ASP A 286 24.43 -2.69 6.72
N ASN A 287 24.27 -2.62 8.04
CA ASN A 287 25.38 -2.42 8.99
C ASN A 287 26.43 -3.57 8.97
N SER A 288 26.43 -4.45 7.96
CA SER A 288 27.28 -5.63 7.85
C SER A 288 28.54 -5.45 7.00
N ASP A 289 28.65 -4.42 6.17
CA ASP A 289 29.86 -4.23 5.36
C ASP A 289 30.73 -3.12 5.95
N THR A 290 31.88 -3.54 6.47
CA THR A 290 33.06 -2.75 6.88
C THR A 290 32.77 -1.28 7.14
N VAL A 291 32.77 -0.92 8.42
CA VAL A 291 33.15 0.42 8.86
C VAL A 291 34.38 0.85 8.04
N PRO A 292 34.33 1.94 7.24
CA PRO A 292 35.54 2.48 6.65
C PRO A 292 36.47 2.82 7.82
N ASP A 293 37.66 2.21 7.84
CA ASP A 293 38.65 2.30 8.92
C ASP A 293 39.36 3.67 8.97
N GLU A 294 38.63 4.73 8.64
CA GLU A 294 39.12 6.10 8.61
C GLU A 294 38.22 6.97 9.49
N ALA A 295 38.70 7.23 10.70
CA ALA A 295 38.09 8.13 11.68
C ALA A 295 37.86 9.56 11.13
N SER A 296 38.49 9.93 10.02
CA SER A 296 38.29 11.20 9.29
C SER A 296 36.94 11.27 8.57
N THR A 297 36.47 10.19 7.96
CA THR A 297 35.23 10.17 7.15
C THR A 297 33.96 10.14 8.02
N ARG A 298 34.08 9.65 9.26
CA ARG A 298 33.00 9.63 10.26
C ARG A 298 32.59 11.01 10.78
N VAL A 299 33.47 12.00 10.71
CA VAL A 299 33.23 13.35 11.24
C VAL A 299 32.58 14.25 10.17
N GLU A 300 32.94 14.10 8.90
CA GLU A 300 32.43 15.00 7.84
C GLU A 300 30.96 14.77 7.47
N PHE A 301 30.46 13.52 7.54
CA PHE A 301 29.05 13.23 7.23
C PHE A 301 28.07 13.61 8.35
N ARG A 302 28.55 13.85 9.57
CA ARG A 302 27.70 14.26 10.70
C ARG A 302 27.13 15.68 10.53
N ASP A 303 27.78 16.54 9.74
CA ASP A 303 27.52 17.98 9.77
C ASP A 303 26.84 18.59 8.54
N LYS A 304 26.48 17.83 7.48
CA LYS A 304 25.93 18.48 6.26
C LYS A 304 24.65 17.93 5.66
N GLU A 305 24.20 16.71 5.96
CA GLU A 305 23.00 16.20 5.30
C GLU A 305 22.10 15.35 6.18
N ARG A 306 20.81 15.72 6.24
CA ARG A 306 19.82 14.99 7.04
C ARG A 306 19.58 13.60 6.47
N LEU A 307 19.55 12.63 7.37
CA LEU A 307 19.25 11.24 7.08
C LEU A 307 17.78 10.95 7.41
N ALA A 308 17.14 10.25 6.50
CA ALA A 308 15.80 9.72 6.66
C ALA A 308 15.86 8.25 7.09
N TYR A 309 14.96 7.86 7.97
CA TYR A 309 14.61 6.46 8.18
C TYR A 309 13.80 5.98 6.97
N VAL A 310 14.17 4.83 6.40
CA VAL A 310 13.42 4.13 5.37
C VAL A 310 12.83 2.87 5.99
N LEU A 311 11.53 2.91 6.24
CA LEU A 311 10.78 1.85 6.90
C LEU A 311 10.07 1.03 5.81
N ASP A 312 10.75 0.00 5.31
CA ASP A 312 10.23 -0.94 4.32
C ASP A 312 9.81 -2.25 4.99
N PHE A 313 8.65 -2.19 5.66
CA PHE A 313 8.08 -3.33 6.37
C PHE A 313 6.73 -3.68 5.76
N PRO A 314 6.61 -4.78 4.98
CA PRO A 314 5.36 -5.22 4.37
C PRO A 314 4.26 -5.49 5.42
N ILE A 315 3.01 -5.22 5.05
CA ILE A 315 1.86 -5.31 5.97
C ILE A 315 0.83 -6.29 5.41
N HIS A 316 0.26 -7.13 6.28
CA HIS A 316 -0.85 -8.03 5.95
C HIS A 316 -2.10 -7.75 6.79
N GLU A 317 -3.22 -8.31 6.34
CA GLU A 317 -4.50 -8.20 7.03
C GLU A 317 -4.48 -9.02 8.33
N PRO A 318 -5.28 -8.60 9.34
CA PRO A 318 -5.33 -9.29 10.63
C PRO A 318 -5.63 -10.78 10.49
N SER A 319 -5.10 -11.55 11.44
CA SER A 319 -5.56 -12.91 11.69
C SER A 319 -7.06 -12.93 12.01
N PRO A 320 -7.82 -14.02 11.74
CA PRO A 320 -9.30 -14.04 11.88
C PRO A 320 -9.87 -13.61 13.24
N ASN A 321 -9.08 -13.71 14.31
CA ASN A 321 -9.46 -13.38 15.68
C ASN A 321 -8.95 -12.00 16.15
N SER A 322 -8.34 -11.23 15.26
CA SER A 322 -7.82 -9.89 15.55
C SER A 322 -8.40 -8.87 14.57
N PHE A 323 -8.44 -7.61 14.97
CA PHE A 323 -8.73 -6.49 14.08
C PHE A 323 -7.45 -5.73 13.69
N GLU A 324 -6.32 -6.08 14.31
CA GLU A 324 -5.04 -5.41 14.16
C GLU A 324 -4.29 -5.91 12.92
N MET A 325 -3.95 -4.98 12.03
CA MET A 325 -2.97 -5.23 10.97
C MET A 325 -1.62 -5.67 11.58
N GLU A 326 -0.85 -6.47 10.84
CA GLU A 326 0.42 -7.05 11.28
C GLU A 326 1.52 -6.81 10.22
N ILE A 327 2.77 -6.73 10.68
CA ILE A 327 3.95 -6.66 9.78
C ILE A 327 4.41 -8.07 9.44
N SER A 328 4.77 -8.29 8.18
CA SER A 328 5.44 -9.52 7.75
C SER A 328 6.94 -9.41 8.03
N LEU A 329 7.46 -10.33 8.85
CA LEU A 329 8.85 -10.31 9.30
C LEU A 329 9.81 -11.03 8.35
N ASN A 330 9.30 -11.96 7.54
CA ASN A 330 10.12 -12.77 6.64
C ASN A 330 9.44 -13.07 5.30
N ARG A 331 10.23 -13.56 4.33
CA ARG A 331 9.76 -13.86 2.97
C ARG A 331 8.65 -14.91 2.94
N ASN A 332 8.67 -15.89 3.84
CA ASN A 332 7.65 -16.93 3.91
C ASN A 332 6.31 -16.34 4.35
N GLU A 333 6.30 -15.51 5.39
CA GLU A 333 5.10 -14.79 5.85
C GLU A 333 4.52 -13.88 4.76
N ILE A 334 5.37 -13.19 3.99
CA ILE A 334 4.89 -12.36 2.87
C ILE A 334 4.11 -13.22 1.86
N LEU A 335 4.61 -14.41 1.53
CA LEU A 335 3.96 -15.31 0.57
C LEU A 335 2.70 -15.95 1.14
N GLU A 336 2.77 -16.48 2.36
CA GLU A 336 1.67 -17.20 3.02
C GLU A 336 0.54 -16.26 3.42
N LYS A 337 0.86 -15.18 4.14
CA LYS A 337 -0.11 -14.20 4.64
C LYS A 337 -0.44 -13.10 3.63
N ARG A 338 0.10 -13.19 2.41
CA ARG A 338 -0.08 -12.22 1.32
C ARG A 338 0.29 -10.79 1.75
N GLY A 339 1.42 -10.66 2.44
CA GLY A 339 2.01 -9.38 2.85
C GLY A 339 2.16 -8.44 1.66
N LYS A 340 1.70 -7.21 1.81
CA LYS A 340 1.73 -6.20 0.75
C LYS A 340 2.83 -5.20 1.06
N ALA A 341 3.70 -4.93 0.08
CA ALA A 341 4.77 -3.94 0.21
C ALA A 341 4.26 -2.62 0.77
N ALA A 342 4.99 -2.09 1.75
CA ALA A 342 4.67 -0.87 2.45
C ALA A 342 5.94 -0.13 2.87
N VAL A 343 6.14 1.07 2.34
CA VAL A 343 7.33 1.90 2.60
C VAL A 343 6.92 3.25 3.16
N THR A 344 7.55 3.65 4.26
CA THR A 344 7.42 4.97 4.87
C THR A 344 8.80 5.60 5.02
N ILE A 345 8.93 6.85 4.60
CA ILE A 345 10.10 7.67 4.90
C ILE A 345 9.79 8.48 6.17
N ALA A 346 10.70 8.47 7.14
CA ALA A 346 10.54 9.23 8.38
C ALA A 346 11.74 10.15 8.65
N TYR A 347 11.46 11.39 9.06
CA TYR A 347 12.45 12.35 9.53
C TYR A 347 12.14 12.73 10.97
N VAL A 348 13.17 12.78 11.80
CA VAL A 348 13.05 13.37 13.13
C VAL A 348 13.12 14.88 13.00
N LEU A 349 12.11 15.57 13.52
CA LEU A 349 11.99 17.03 13.49
C LEU A 349 12.42 17.70 14.81
N GLY A 350 12.55 16.92 15.87
CA GLY A 350 12.98 17.41 17.18
C GLY A 350 12.56 16.47 18.32
N HIS A 351 13.21 16.66 19.46
CA HIS A 351 12.87 16.01 20.72
C HIS A 351 12.19 17.00 21.66
N GLY A 352 11.36 16.49 22.55
CA GLY A 352 10.83 17.24 23.67
C GLY A 352 10.40 16.30 24.78
N ASP A 353 9.70 16.87 25.76
CA ASP A 353 9.14 16.13 26.88
C ASP A 353 7.68 16.49 27.04
N LEU A 354 6.82 15.47 27.10
CA LEU A 354 5.38 15.63 27.36
C LEU A 354 5.08 14.98 28.71
N HIS A 355 4.63 15.76 29.68
CA HIS A 355 4.35 15.28 31.04
C HIS A 355 5.52 14.49 31.64
N THR A 356 6.76 14.99 31.48
CA THR A 356 8.04 14.36 31.89
C THR A 356 8.44 13.08 31.13
N GLN A 357 7.67 12.67 30.12
CA GLN A 357 8.04 11.56 29.25
C GLN A 357 8.77 12.06 28.00
N PRO A 358 9.86 11.40 27.58
CA PRO A 358 10.57 11.76 26.36
C PRO A 358 9.68 11.49 25.14
N VAL A 359 9.62 12.45 24.23
CA VAL A 359 8.86 12.35 22.99
C VAL A 359 9.64 12.87 21.80
N THR A 360 9.32 12.36 20.62
CA THR A 360 9.90 12.83 19.37
C THR A 360 8.81 13.27 18.41
N LYS A 361 9.00 14.43 17.77
CA LYS A 361 8.18 14.80 16.60
C LYS A 361 8.82 14.27 15.33
N VAL A 362 8.02 13.61 14.50
CA VAL A 362 8.45 13.04 13.23
C VAL A 362 7.61 13.52 12.06
N LEU A 363 8.26 13.74 10.92
CA LEU A 363 7.62 13.87 9.61
C LEU A 363 7.58 12.50 8.95
N LEU A 364 6.40 12.03 8.55
CA LEU A 364 6.20 10.73 7.91
C LEU A 364 5.64 10.90 6.50
N ARG A 365 6.32 10.32 5.51
CA ARG A 365 5.88 10.27 4.12
C ARG A 365 5.65 8.82 3.68
N PRO A 366 4.39 8.36 3.61
CA PRO A 366 4.08 7.03 3.10
C PRO A 366 4.19 7.01 1.57
N LEU A 367 5.08 6.16 1.02
CA LEU A 367 5.21 5.92 -0.43
C LEU A 367 4.21 4.86 -0.95
N SER A 368 3.56 4.19 -0.01
CA SER A 368 2.43 3.28 -0.23
C SER A 368 1.19 3.78 0.52
N GLY A 369 0.09 3.05 0.44
CA GLY A 369 -1.15 3.39 1.15
C GLY A 369 -1.80 2.15 1.73
N ARG A 370 -1.22 1.59 2.80
CA ARG A 370 -1.83 0.48 3.55
C ARG A 370 -2.57 0.99 4.78
N ARG A 371 -3.61 0.27 5.21
CA ARG A 371 -4.36 0.58 6.43
C ARG A 371 -3.40 0.55 7.63
N HIS A 372 -3.45 1.59 8.46
CA HIS A 372 -2.61 1.77 9.65
C HIS A 372 -1.09 1.74 9.43
N GLN A 373 -0.61 1.95 8.20
CA GLN A 373 0.80 1.80 7.85
C GLN A 373 1.76 2.58 8.76
N LEU A 374 1.50 3.87 8.95
CA LEU A 374 2.37 4.75 9.75
C LEU A 374 2.43 4.29 11.21
N ARG A 375 1.26 3.96 11.76
CA ARG A 375 1.07 3.50 13.15
C ARG A 375 1.85 2.21 13.41
N LEU A 376 1.74 1.24 12.50
CA LEU A 376 2.47 -0.03 12.56
C LEU A 376 3.98 0.15 12.42
N HIS A 377 4.43 0.93 11.44
CA HIS A 377 5.85 1.16 11.20
C HIS A 377 6.51 1.81 12.41
N MET A 378 5.88 2.82 13.01
CA MET A 378 6.34 3.48 14.23
C MET A 378 6.37 2.52 15.43
N LYS A 379 5.31 1.73 15.66
CA LYS A 379 5.29 0.68 16.68
C LYS A 379 6.41 -0.33 16.49
N HIS A 380 6.64 -0.78 15.26
CA HIS A 380 7.61 -1.83 14.96
C HIS A 380 9.04 -1.42 15.27
N ILE A 381 9.40 -0.16 14.99
CA ILE A 381 10.72 0.37 15.35
C ILE A 381 10.83 0.72 16.84
N GLY A 382 9.80 0.49 17.64
CA GLY A 382 9.79 0.72 19.09
C GLY A 382 9.48 2.14 19.52
N TYR A 383 8.97 2.98 18.61
CA TYR A 383 8.58 4.37 18.88
C TYR A 383 7.13 4.58 18.43
N PRO A 384 6.13 3.93 19.07
CA PRO A 384 4.74 4.05 18.66
C PRO A 384 4.21 5.49 18.77
N ILE A 385 3.18 5.78 17.96
CA ILE A 385 2.50 7.09 17.99
C ILE A 385 1.75 7.23 19.31
N LEU A 386 1.92 8.37 20.00
CA LEU A 386 1.25 8.63 21.27
C LEU A 386 -0.26 8.74 21.11
N GLY A 387 -1.00 8.24 22.11
CA GLY A 387 -2.46 8.21 22.12
C GLY A 387 -3.08 7.24 21.11
N ASP A 388 -2.28 6.40 20.46
CA ASP A 388 -2.78 5.33 19.62
C ASP A 388 -3.34 4.17 20.46
N ALA A 389 -4.66 4.07 20.55
CA ALA A 389 -5.34 3.05 21.34
C ALA A 389 -5.19 1.60 20.81
N THR A 390 -4.66 1.40 19.60
CA THR A 390 -4.49 0.07 18.99
C THR A 390 -3.03 -0.37 18.98
N TYR A 391 -2.13 0.54 18.60
CA TYR A 391 -0.71 0.24 18.39
C TYR A 391 0.22 0.92 19.38
N GLY A 392 -0.31 1.78 20.26
CA GLY A 392 0.43 2.44 21.32
C GLY A 392 0.79 1.50 22.48
N ASP A 393 1.65 2.00 23.36
CA ASP A 393 2.00 1.30 24.58
C ASP A 393 0.80 1.28 25.54
N ALA A 394 0.47 0.10 26.03
CA ALA A 394 -0.68 -0.14 26.90
C ALA A 394 -0.48 0.41 28.33
N ASN A 395 0.50 1.30 28.58
CA ASN A 395 0.84 1.74 29.93
C ASN A 395 -0.26 2.66 30.49
N PRO A 396 -1.16 2.16 31.37
CA PRO A 396 -2.34 2.88 31.82
C PRO A 396 -2.00 3.94 32.87
N MET A 397 -0.75 3.96 33.37
CA MET A 397 -0.27 4.92 34.37
C MET A 397 0.36 6.17 33.75
N SER A 398 0.46 6.26 32.42
CA SER A 398 0.90 7.49 31.76
C SER A 398 -0.26 8.48 31.64
N GLU A 399 0.01 9.77 31.84
CA GLU A 399 -0.86 10.88 31.38
C GLU A 399 -0.88 10.89 29.83
N ALA A 400 -1.28 9.77 29.23
CA ALA A 400 -1.30 9.59 27.80
C ALA A 400 -2.23 10.65 27.19
N PRO A 401 -1.84 11.25 26.05
CA PRO A 401 -2.65 12.29 25.45
C PRO A 401 -4.06 11.79 25.16
N SER A 402 -5.04 12.66 25.32
CA SER A 402 -6.47 12.37 25.12
C SER A 402 -6.85 12.00 23.68
N ARG A 403 -5.90 12.06 22.75
CA ARG A 403 -6.06 11.77 21.33
C ARG A 403 -4.82 11.14 20.72
N MET A 404 -5.00 10.46 19.60
CA MET A 404 -3.88 10.01 18.78
C MET A 404 -3.14 11.20 18.15
N MET A 405 -1.83 11.26 18.36
CA MET A 405 -0.95 12.32 17.88
C MET A 405 -0.46 12.03 16.45
N LEU A 406 -1.40 11.88 15.51
CA LEU A 406 -1.14 11.73 14.08
C LEU A 406 -1.97 12.72 13.27
N HIS A 407 -1.29 13.44 12.37
CA HIS A 407 -1.89 14.52 11.59
C HIS A 407 -1.45 14.45 10.13
N ALA A 408 -2.40 14.39 9.20
CA ALA A 408 -2.19 14.49 7.76
C ALA A 408 -1.89 15.94 7.38
N TRP A 409 -0.64 16.35 7.51
CA TRP A 409 -0.22 17.74 7.45
C TRP A 409 -0.32 18.34 6.05
N LYS A 410 0.20 17.63 5.04
CA LYS A 410 0.26 18.10 3.65
C LYS A 410 -0.20 17.03 2.67
N LEU A 411 -0.82 17.48 1.58
CA LEU A 411 -1.24 16.65 0.47
C LEU A 411 -1.07 17.41 -0.84
N TRP A 412 -0.45 16.77 -1.84
CA TRP A 412 -0.38 17.36 -3.17
C TRP A 412 -0.40 16.34 -4.30
N PHE A 413 -0.86 16.79 -5.47
CA PHE A 413 -0.86 15.98 -6.68
C PHE A 413 0.47 16.15 -7.43
N ASN A 414 1.24 15.06 -7.55
CA ASN A 414 2.52 15.04 -8.26
C ASN A 414 2.33 14.68 -9.73
N THR A 415 1.69 15.55 -10.51
CA THR A 415 1.51 15.35 -11.94
C THR A 415 1.32 16.67 -12.70
N SER A 416 1.81 16.72 -13.93
CA SER A 416 1.64 17.82 -14.88
C SER A 416 0.35 17.74 -15.69
N GLU A 417 -0.59 16.85 -15.34
CA GLU A 417 -1.90 16.76 -15.99
C GLU A 417 -2.64 18.11 -15.85
N THR A 418 -2.80 18.84 -16.97
CA THR A 418 -3.46 20.17 -17.01
C THR A 418 -4.87 20.15 -16.43
N VAL A 419 -5.55 19.01 -16.56
CA VAL A 419 -6.88 18.74 -16.00
C VAL A 419 -6.92 18.96 -14.48
N ILE A 420 -5.80 18.81 -13.77
CA ILE A 420 -5.73 19.14 -12.33
C ILE A 420 -5.91 20.63 -12.10
N ALA A 421 -5.24 21.47 -12.88
CA ALA A 421 -5.39 22.92 -12.75
C ALA A 421 -6.84 23.34 -13.08
N ASP A 422 -7.45 22.72 -14.09
CA ASP A 422 -8.83 23.03 -14.50
C ASP A 422 -9.86 22.61 -13.45
N LEU A 423 -9.68 21.43 -12.84
CA LEU A 423 -10.64 20.88 -11.90
C LEU A 423 -10.38 21.31 -10.46
N TYR A 424 -9.13 21.35 -10.02
CA TYR A 424 -8.78 21.64 -8.62
C TYR A 424 -8.23 23.05 -8.41
N GLY A 425 -7.75 23.70 -9.47
CA GLY A 425 -7.01 24.94 -9.37
C GLY A 425 -5.62 24.65 -8.80
N ASP A 426 -5.49 24.84 -7.49
CA ASP A 426 -4.27 24.50 -6.76
C ASP A 426 -4.25 23.00 -6.44
N SER A 427 -3.06 22.43 -6.54
CA SER A 427 -2.81 21.01 -6.35
C SER A 427 -2.10 20.73 -5.02
N TYR A 428 -1.82 21.76 -4.22
CA TYR A 428 -1.15 21.67 -2.92
C TYR A 428 -2.07 22.12 -1.78
N PHE A 429 -2.16 21.30 -0.74
CA PHE A 429 -2.96 21.58 0.45
C PHE A 429 -2.13 21.32 1.70
N GLU A 430 -2.21 22.25 2.64
CA GLU A 430 -1.45 22.25 3.89
C GLU A 430 -2.33 22.76 5.03
N THR A 431 -2.04 22.26 6.22
CA THR A 431 -2.64 22.65 7.50
C THR A 431 -1.55 23.26 8.40
N HIS A 432 -1.95 23.90 9.50
CA HIS A 432 -0.99 24.29 10.53
C HIS A 432 -0.40 23.04 11.23
N ASP A 433 0.77 23.16 11.84
CA ASP A 433 1.33 22.10 12.69
C ASP A 433 0.63 22.10 14.07
N PRO A 434 -0.22 21.11 14.38
CA PRO A 434 -0.94 21.07 15.65
C PRO A 434 -0.06 20.64 16.83
N PHE A 435 1.19 20.26 16.58
CA PHE A 435 2.14 19.78 17.59
C PHE A 435 3.28 20.77 17.85
N GLN A 436 3.24 21.95 17.25
CA GLN A 436 4.27 22.98 17.38
C GLN A 436 4.51 23.40 18.84
N SER A 437 3.48 23.40 19.68
CA SER A 437 3.59 23.73 21.12
C SER A 437 4.15 22.59 21.97
N ILE A 438 4.11 21.35 21.50
CA ILE A 438 4.61 20.17 22.22
C ILE A 438 6.09 20.00 21.94
N VAL A 439 6.44 19.90 20.65
CA VAL A 439 7.83 19.84 20.19
C VAL A 439 7.92 20.86 19.06
N PRO A 440 8.57 22.02 19.27
CA PRO A 440 8.77 22.98 18.21
C PRO A 440 9.51 22.35 17.04
N THR A 441 9.08 22.63 15.81
CA THR A 441 9.91 22.29 14.65
C THR A 441 11.15 23.15 14.72
N SER A 442 12.29 22.57 15.12
CA SER A 442 13.57 23.30 15.12
C SER A 442 14.05 23.60 13.69
N ASP A 443 13.47 22.92 12.69
CA ASP A 443 14.06 22.78 11.37
C ASP A 443 13.05 22.54 10.23
N CYS A 444 13.12 23.37 9.18
CA CYS A 444 12.29 23.18 7.99
C CYS A 444 12.80 21.97 7.17
N VAL A 445 12.07 20.86 7.20
CA VAL A 445 12.27 19.72 6.27
C VAL A 445 11.20 19.82 5.18
N THR A 446 11.63 19.98 3.94
CA THR A 446 10.73 19.92 2.78
C THR A 446 11.07 18.68 1.95
N THR A 447 10.14 17.74 1.82
CA THR A 447 10.31 16.59 0.91
C THR A 447 9.64 16.83 -0.46
N ILE A 448 9.02 18.00 -0.63
CA ILE A 448 8.47 18.48 -1.90
C ILE A 448 9.64 18.69 -2.87
N SER A 449 9.69 17.88 -3.91
CA SER A 449 10.49 18.22 -5.09
C SER A 449 9.75 19.32 -5.85
N ARG A 450 10.36 20.50 -6.00
CA ARG A 450 9.99 21.39 -7.09
C ARG A 450 10.42 20.69 -8.38
N SER A 451 9.45 20.14 -9.11
CA SER A 451 9.67 19.59 -10.45
C SER A 451 9.99 20.69 -11.44
#